data_AF-A0A165UJV6-F1
#
_entry.id   AF-A0A165UJV6-F1
#
_cell.length_a   1.000
_cell.length_b   1.000
_cell.length_c   1.000
_cell.angle_alpha   90.00
_cell.angle_beta   90.00
_cell.angle_gamma   90.00
#
_symmetry.space_group_name_H-M   'P 1'
#
loop_
_entity.id
_entity.type
_entity.pdbx_description
1 polymer ?
#
loop_
_entity_poly.entity_id
_entity_poly.type
_entity_poly.pdbx_seq_one_letter_code
_entity_poly.pdbx_strand_id
1 'polypeptide(L)'
;MTVAEMIQPKNKENFLKELKKHPDASILLNGALPLSVQNQYIQLATKNNSRFTVVNDYVTANPEEFGLLLTAKEAVNEPVIDIEKKYPEENSSPVEKEKPKKKKSFWDRLF
;
A
#
# COMPACT_ATOMS: atom_id res chain seq x y z
N MET A 1 -3.98 -4.91 3.31
CA MET A 1 -3.61 -5.62 2.08
C MET A 1 -4.05 -7.05 2.17
N THR A 2 -4.66 -7.57 1.11
CA THR A 2 -4.96 -9.00 0.98
C THR A 2 -3.70 -9.81 0.64
N VAL A 3 -3.76 -11.13 0.76
CA VAL A 3 -2.65 -12.02 0.37
C VAL A 3 -2.31 -11.85 -1.11
N ALA A 4 -3.31 -11.73 -1.98
CA ALA A 4 -3.11 -11.52 -3.41
C ALA A 4 -2.39 -10.19 -3.71
N GLU A 5 -2.81 -9.12 -3.03
CA GLU A 5 -2.23 -7.78 -3.20
C GLU A 5 -0.76 -7.72 -2.77
N MET A 6 -0.34 -8.53 -1.78
CA MET A 6 1.03 -8.53 -1.26
C MET A 6 2.09 -8.98 -2.25
N ILE A 7 1.70 -9.73 -3.29
CA ILE A 7 2.62 -10.25 -4.31
C ILE A 7 2.88 -9.18 -5.38
N GLN A 8 1.98 -8.19 -5.52
CA GLN A 8 2.11 -7.15 -6.53
C GLN A 8 3.19 -6.12 -6.15
N PRO A 9 4.21 -5.89 -6.99
CA PRO A 9 5.29 -4.95 -6.68
C PRO A 9 4.81 -3.52 -6.40
N LYS A 10 3.80 -3.06 -7.14
CA LYS A 10 3.23 -1.71 -6.98
C LYS A 10 2.55 -1.52 -5.64
N ASN A 11 1.82 -2.53 -5.15
CA ASN A 11 1.18 -2.45 -3.84
C ASN A 11 2.21 -2.43 -2.71
N LYS A 12 3.35 -3.11 -2.88
CA LYS A 12 4.49 -2.99 -1.94
C LYS A 12 5.06 -1.57 -1.92
N GLU A 13 5.19 -0.91 -3.06
CA GLU A 13 5.64 0.49 -3.12
C GLU A 13 4.63 1.44 -2.45
N ASN A 14 3.34 1.24 -2.69
CA ASN A 14 2.29 2.03 -2.06
C ASN A 14 2.25 1.80 -0.55
N PHE A 15 2.43 0.55 -0.11
CA PHE A 15 2.59 0.23 1.31
C PHE A 15 3.78 0.94 1.93
N LEU A 16 4.93 1.01 1.24
CA LEU A 16 6.09 1.77 1.71
C LEU A 16 5.81 3.28 1.84
N LYS A 17 4.97 3.85 0.97
CA LYS A 17 4.54 5.24 1.11
C LYS A 17 3.72 5.43 2.40
N GLU A 18 2.77 4.54 2.66
CA GLU A 18 1.96 4.58 3.88
C GLU A 18 2.79 4.37 5.15
N LEU A 19 3.70 3.39 5.14
CA LEU A 19 4.58 3.11 6.26
C LEU A 19 5.44 4.32 6.64
N LYS A 20 5.91 5.09 5.66
CA LYS A 20 6.69 6.32 5.89
C LYS A 20 5.86 7.48 6.42
N LYS A 21 4.56 7.55 6.07
CA LYS A 21 3.63 8.57 6.58
C LYS A 21 3.27 8.33 8.04
N HIS A 22 3.30 7.07 8.49
CA HIS A 22 2.90 6.66 9.83
C HIS A 22 4.08 5.99 10.57
N PRO A 23 5.08 6.78 11.02
CA PRO A 23 6.29 6.23 11.66
C PRO A 23 6.03 5.56 13.01
N ASP A 24 4.89 5.85 13.65
CA ASP A 24 4.44 5.27 14.91
C ASP A 24 3.58 4.01 14.73
N ALA A 25 3.16 3.70 13.50
CA ALA A 25 2.35 2.53 13.20
C ALA A 25 3.13 1.22 13.36
N SER A 26 2.37 0.14 13.59
CA SER A 26 2.85 -1.22 13.68
C SER A 26 2.23 -2.08 12.58
N ILE A 27 3.00 -3.05 12.09
CA ILE A 27 2.59 -3.97 11.05
C ILE A 27 2.04 -5.24 11.71
N LEU A 28 0.83 -5.66 11.37
CA LEU A 28 0.34 -7.00 11.65
C LEU A 28 0.50 -7.84 10.38
N LEU A 29 1.23 -8.94 10.50
CA LEU A 29 1.54 -9.85 9.42
C LEU A 29 0.88 -11.20 9.67
N ASN A 30 0.19 -11.72 8.67
CA ASN A 30 -0.44 -13.03 8.74
C ASN A 30 0.62 -14.14 8.75
N GLY A 31 0.63 -14.95 9.80
CA GLY A 31 1.60 -16.03 10.01
C GLY A 31 1.38 -17.27 9.14
N ALA A 32 0.23 -17.40 8.48
CA ALA A 32 -0.04 -18.48 7.52
C ALA A 32 0.56 -18.22 6.12
N LEU A 33 1.09 -17.02 5.87
CA LEU A 33 1.69 -16.65 4.58
C LEU A 33 2.89 -17.56 4.22
N PRO A 34 3.20 -17.76 2.94
CA PRO A 34 4.45 -18.41 2.53
C PRO A 34 5.68 -17.70 3.14
N LEU A 35 6.67 -18.46 3.61
CA LEU A 35 7.86 -17.91 4.28
C LEU A 35 8.61 -16.89 3.43
N SER A 36 8.63 -17.05 2.10
CA SER A 36 9.24 -16.09 1.18
C SER A 36 8.57 -14.70 1.28
N VAL A 37 7.24 -14.67 1.31
CA VAL A 37 6.45 -13.45 1.45
C VAL A 37 6.63 -12.86 2.84
N GLN A 38 6.57 -13.68 3.90
CA GLN A 38 6.78 -13.19 5.27
C GLN A 38 8.16 -12.54 5.43
N ASN A 39 9.22 -13.22 4.99
CA ASN A 39 10.59 -12.71 5.07
C ASN A 39 10.76 -11.39 4.32
N GLN A 40 10.11 -11.25 3.16
CA GLN A 40 10.15 -10.01 2.39
C GLN A 40 9.58 -8.82 3.18
N TYR A 41 8.45 -8.99 3.86
CA TYR A 41 7.81 -7.91 4.62
C TYR A 41 8.46 -7.68 6.00
N ILE A 42 8.97 -8.72 6.65
CA ILE A 42 9.77 -8.58 7.88
C ILE A 42 11.05 -7.79 7.60
N GLN A 43 11.79 -8.14 6.53
CA GLN A 43 12.98 -7.37 6.15
C GLN A 43 12.65 -5.92 5.82
N LEU A 44 11.51 -5.68 5.18
CA LEU A 44 11.03 -4.33 4.87
C LEU A 44 10.73 -3.55 6.16
N ALA A 45 10.01 -4.14 7.11
CA ALA A 45 9.72 -3.54 8.41
C ALA A 45 11.01 -3.20 9.17
N THR A 46 11.94 -4.15 9.28
CA THR A 46 13.23 -3.97 9.93
C THR A 46 14.06 -2.86 9.27
N LYS A 47 14.11 -2.79 7.93
CA LYS A 47 14.81 -1.73 7.20
C LYS A 47 14.24 -0.33 7.44
N ASN A 48 12.95 -0.24 7.70
CA ASN A 48 12.28 1.04 7.99
C ASN A 48 12.11 1.29 9.50
N ASN A 49 12.76 0.46 10.34
CA ASN A 49 12.71 0.56 11.80
C ASN A 49 11.26 0.51 12.36
N SER A 50 10.38 -0.19 11.64
CA SER A 50 8.96 -0.32 11.97
C SER A 50 8.71 -1.56 12.83
N ARG A 51 7.81 -1.44 13.80
CA ARG A 51 7.39 -2.59 14.62
C ARG A 51 6.54 -3.53 13.78
N PHE A 52 6.67 -4.82 14.03
CA PHE A 52 5.80 -5.82 13.42
C PHE A 52 5.42 -6.91 14.43
N THR A 53 4.29 -7.56 14.17
CA THR A 53 3.81 -8.73 14.92
C THR A 53 3.30 -9.76 13.92
N VAL A 54 3.72 -11.01 14.09
CA VAL A 54 3.21 -12.14 13.31
C VAL A 54 2.03 -12.74 14.05
N VAL A 55 0.86 -12.75 13.42
CA VAL A 55 -0.39 -13.24 14.00
C VAL A 55 -0.65 -14.65 13.46
N ASN A 56 -0.76 -15.63 14.35
CA ASN A 56 -0.99 -17.05 13.99
C ASN A 56 -2.40 -17.54 14.34
N ASP A 57 -3.14 -16.79 15.14
CA ASP A 57 -4.45 -17.23 15.63
C ASP A 57 -5.53 -17.01 14.56
N TYR A 58 -6.21 -18.10 14.16
CA TYR A 58 -7.36 -18.07 13.24
C TYR A 58 -7.10 -17.40 11.89
N VAL A 59 -5.88 -17.49 11.38
CA VAL A 59 -5.50 -16.95 10.07
C VAL A 59 -5.36 -18.06 9.03
N THR A 60 -5.72 -17.77 7.78
CA THR A 60 -5.35 -18.60 6.63
C THR A 60 -4.71 -17.72 5.54
N ALA A 61 -4.21 -18.33 4.48
CA ALA A 61 -3.50 -17.62 3.41
C ALA A 61 -4.29 -17.58 2.08
N ASN A 62 -5.63 -17.56 2.17
CA ASN A 62 -6.46 -17.42 0.98
C ASN A 62 -6.23 -16.05 0.30
N PRO A 63 -6.29 -15.96 -1.04
CA PRO A 63 -5.96 -14.72 -1.78
C PRO A 63 -6.69 -13.46 -1.30
N GLU A 64 -7.97 -13.58 -0.95
CA GLU A 64 -8.84 -12.47 -0.54
C GLU A 64 -8.73 -12.12 0.96
N GLU A 65 -8.06 -12.96 1.75
CA GLU A 65 -7.89 -12.72 3.18
C GLU A 65 -6.80 -11.70 3.46
N PHE A 66 -6.85 -11.07 4.64
CA PHE A 66 -5.83 -10.12 5.04
C PHE A 66 -4.48 -10.82 5.23
N GLY A 67 -3.49 -10.40 4.45
CA GLY A 67 -2.10 -10.81 4.64
C GLY A 67 -1.31 -9.81 5.48
N LEU A 68 -1.62 -8.52 5.37
CA LEU A 68 -0.92 -7.44 6.07
C LEU A 68 -1.86 -6.30 6.43
N LEU A 69 -1.75 -5.82 7.66
CA LEU A 69 -2.39 -4.59 8.15
C LEU A 69 -1.35 -3.61 8.69
N LEU A 70 -1.50 -2.33 8.36
CA LEU A 70 -0.79 -1.23 9.00
C LEU A 70 -1.72 -0.64 10.06
N THR A 71 -1.28 -0.63 11.32
CA THR A 71 -2.14 -0.28 12.46
C THR A 71 -1.52 0.86 13.26
N ALA A 72 -2.31 1.89 13.54
CA ALA A 72 -1.93 2.94 14.47
C ALA A 72 -2.27 2.53 15.90
N LYS A 73 -1.57 3.13 16.87
CA LYS A 73 -1.88 2.92 18.30
C LYS A 73 -3.24 3.52 18.69
N GLU A 74 -3.64 4.57 17.97
CA GLU A 74 -4.84 5.36 18.24
C GLU A 74 -5.78 5.32 17.03
N ALA A 75 -7.04 5.72 17.23
CA ALA A 75 -8.02 5.78 16.15
C ALA A 75 -7.66 6.91 15.16
N VAL A 76 -7.48 6.56 13.89
CA VAL A 76 -7.04 7.50 12.83
C VAL A 76 -8.17 7.97 11.90
N ASN A 77 -9.40 7.47 12.08
CA ASN A 77 -10.59 7.80 11.27
C ASN A 77 -10.32 7.86 9.75
N GLU A 78 -9.68 6.82 9.22
CA GLU A 78 -9.38 6.70 7.80
C GLU A 78 -10.50 5.93 7.07
N PRO A 79 -11.25 6.57 6.16
CA PRO A 79 -12.39 5.92 5.49
C PRO A 79 -11.98 4.91 4.42
N VAL A 80 -10.76 5.04 3.86
CA VAL A 80 -10.24 4.16 2.80
C VAL A 80 -8.90 3.59 3.23
N ILE A 81 -8.92 2.32 3.64
CA ILE A 81 -7.74 1.58 4.14
C ILE A 81 -7.21 0.53 3.17
N ASP A 82 -7.98 0.26 2.12
CA ASP A 82 -7.64 -0.67 1.05
C ASP A 82 -6.56 -0.03 0.16
N ILE A 83 -5.46 -0.75 -0.08
CA ILE A 83 -4.27 -0.18 -0.72
C ILE A 83 -4.54 0.15 -2.19
N GLU A 84 -5.32 -0.67 -2.90
CA GLU A 84 -5.62 -0.49 -4.31
C GLU A 84 -6.66 0.60 -4.50
N LYS A 85 -7.62 0.74 -3.57
CA LYS A 85 -8.56 1.87 -3.58
C LYS A 85 -7.89 3.20 -3.21
N LYS A 86 -6.94 3.19 -2.26
CA LYS A 86 -6.20 4.40 -1.85
C LYS A 86 -5.22 4.85 -2.92
N TYR A 87 -4.70 3.92 -3.71
CA TYR A 87 -3.75 4.16 -4.80
C TYR A 87 -4.21 3.48 -6.09
N PRO A 88 -5.27 4.01 -6.74
CA PRO A 88 -5.77 3.43 -7.98
C PRO A 88 -4.68 3.48 -9.06
N GLU A 89 -4.64 2.47 -9.92
CA GLU A 89 -3.73 2.50 -11.05
C GLU A 89 -4.14 3.61 -12.01
N GLU A 90 -3.16 4.39 -12.50
CA GLU A 90 -3.39 5.52 -13.42
C GLU A 90 -4.06 5.12 -14.76
N ASN A 91 -4.28 3.82 -15.02
CA ASN A 91 -4.93 3.29 -16.22
C ASN A 91 -6.38 2.81 -16.00
N SER A 92 -6.92 2.88 -14.78
CA SER A 92 -8.28 2.45 -14.46
C SER A 92 -9.13 3.62 -13.96
N SER A 93 -9.27 4.63 -14.80
CA SER A 93 -10.41 5.55 -14.74
C SER A 93 -10.90 5.83 -16.16
N PRO A 94 -12.20 5.65 -16.48
CA PRO A 94 -12.77 6.34 -17.62
C PRO A 94 -12.65 7.84 -17.32
N VAL A 95 -11.94 8.54 -18.18
CA VAL A 95 -11.80 10.00 -18.19
C VAL A 95 -13.18 10.64 -18.06
N GLU A 96 -13.52 11.13 -16.87
CA GLU A 96 -14.55 12.13 -16.74
C GLU A 96 -13.97 13.41 -17.37
N LYS A 97 -14.56 13.78 -18.50
CA LYS A 97 -14.07 14.82 -19.40
C LYS A 97 -14.20 16.20 -18.74
N GLU A 98 -13.11 16.71 -18.18
CA GLU A 98 -12.90 18.15 -18.09
C GLU A 98 -11.89 18.60 -19.17
N LYS A 99 -12.41 19.18 -20.25
CA LYS A 99 -11.67 20.17 -21.06
C LYS A 99 -11.84 21.54 -20.39
N PRO A 100 -10.98 22.55 -20.64
CA PRO A 100 -9.57 22.55 -21.04
C PRO A 100 -8.72 23.59 -20.26
N LYS A 101 -7.39 23.58 -20.43
CA LYS A 101 -6.60 24.82 -20.70
C LYS A 101 -5.22 24.43 -21.25
N LYS A 102 -5.01 24.73 -22.54
CA LYS A 102 -3.72 24.64 -23.22
C LYS A 102 -2.70 25.43 -22.40
N LYS A 103 -1.73 24.76 -21.78
CA LYS A 103 -0.53 25.45 -21.28
C LYS A 103 0.19 25.99 -22.51
N LYS A 104 0.27 27.31 -22.64
CA LYS A 104 1.06 27.97 -23.69
C LYS A 104 2.48 27.43 -23.59
N SER A 105 2.91 26.80 -24.67
CA SER A 105 4.17 26.08 -24.75
C SER A 105 5.30 27.10 -24.84
N PHE A 106 6.37 26.87 -24.08
CA PHE A 106 7.58 27.71 -24.03
C PHE A 106 8.30 27.86 -25.38
N TRP A 107 7.85 27.13 -26.41
CA TRP A 107 8.32 27.18 -27.78
C TRP A 107 7.81 28.39 -28.58
N ASP A 108 6.67 29.00 -28.20
CA ASP A 108 6.14 30.22 -28.85
C ASP A 108 7.01 31.47 -28.56
N ARG A 109 8.07 31.34 -27.76
CA ARG A 109 9.02 32.42 -27.43
C ARG A 109 10.42 32.19 -27.98
N LEU A 110 10.66 31.07 -28.68
CA LEU A 110 11.98 30.69 -29.18
C LEU A 110 12.06 30.61 -30.70
N PHE A 111 10.95 30.87 -31.40
CA PHE A 111 10.89 31.10 -32.85
C PHE A 111 9.89 32.21 -33.17
#